data_AF-M3S4Y7-F1
#
_entry.id   AF-M3S4Y7-F1
#
_cell.length_a   1.000
_cell.length_b   1.000
_cell.length_c   1.000
_cell.angle_alpha   90.00
_cell.angle_beta   90.00
_cell.angle_gamma   90.00
#
_symmetry.space_group_name_H-M   'P 1'
#
loop_
_entity.id
_entity.type
_entity.pdbx_description
1 polymer ?
#
loop_
_entity_poly.entity_id
_entity_poly.type
_entity_poly.pdbx_seq_one_letter_code
_entity_poly.pdbx_strand_id
1 'polypeptide(L)'
;MDNESFEGSFDEYCQNKGNNKPYCVVFESDTVQMKKEWDFSFIPTIELTLRLFGNCPYSIILPKTLVKLTIEMWHEDGQVIIPQFTYPETGFKEITFSSIQSNDQIEVTIPQTVNSISFLTCCNIICINEFLQINSLEVTESNKCCVQSKHSQLIMSDNELFIKNINEFICFALAIDHYQSDNVKMASITTSNQAIHIDSKHIDSLSLAFDASDISDTNDIESTHMDLTELTLNSLELTGYENSSFVLPNTLSTLTLSYCKSLWLSTLTGLENELDVSTECCEKCMLNNSLLPSDSPY
;
A
#
# COMPACT_ATOMS: atom_id res chain seq x y z
N MET A 1 -21.88 8.81 36.50
CA MET A 1 -21.14 7.76 37.23
C MET A 1 -20.33 7.04 36.17
N ASP A 2 -19.02 7.19 36.01
CA ASP A 2 -18.00 7.97 36.71
C ASP A 2 -16.98 8.41 35.66
N ASN A 3 -16.56 9.67 35.68
CA ASN A 3 -15.41 10.16 34.91
C ASN A 3 -14.14 9.71 35.63
N GLU A 4 -13.91 8.40 35.71
CA GLU A 4 -12.60 7.90 36.12
C GLU A 4 -11.65 8.08 34.93
N SER A 5 -11.03 9.26 34.86
CA SER A 5 -9.86 9.47 34.01
C SER A 5 -8.72 8.63 34.60
N PHE A 6 -8.41 7.51 33.97
CA PHE A 6 -7.16 6.80 34.25
C PHE A 6 -5.99 7.60 33.67
N GLU A 7 -4.92 7.72 34.44
CA GLU A 7 -3.60 8.21 34.03
C GLU A 7 -2.57 7.25 34.60
N GLY A 8 -1.80 6.59 33.73
CA GLY A 8 -0.86 5.54 34.11
C GLY A 8 -0.17 4.94 32.90
N SER A 9 0.66 3.92 33.13
CA SER A 9 1.34 3.21 32.05
C SER A 9 0.40 2.29 31.27
N PHE A 10 0.79 1.92 30.05
CA PHE A 10 0.07 0.97 29.23
C PHE A 10 -0.09 -0.42 29.89
N ASP A 11 0.97 -0.92 30.54
CA ASP A 11 0.95 -2.21 31.23
C ASP A 11 -0.07 -2.24 32.37
N GLU A 12 -0.16 -1.15 33.13
CA GLU A 12 -1.16 -0.98 34.20
C GLU A 12 -2.58 -0.91 33.63
N TYR A 13 -2.78 -0.26 32.48
CA TYR A 13 -4.09 -0.25 31.80
C TYR A 13 -4.51 -1.66 31.38
N CYS A 14 -3.61 -2.41 30.75
CA CYS A 14 -3.87 -3.77 30.27
C CYS A 14 -4.22 -4.75 31.41
N GLN A 15 -3.57 -4.61 32.57
CA GLN A 15 -3.85 -5.44 33.75
C GLN A 15 -5.19 -5.10 34.43
N ASN A 16 -5.69 -3.87 34.26
CA ASN A 16 -6.91 -3.37 34.90
C ASN A 16 -8.15 -3.37 33.97
N LYS A 17 -8.12 -4.13 32.87
CA LYS A 17 -9.24 -4.26 31.92
C LYS A 17 -10.52 -4.75 32.61
N GLY A 18 -11.35 -3.81 33.06
CA GLY A 18 -12.78 -4.06 33.23
C GLY A 18 -13.41 -4.09 31.84
N ASN A 19 -14.26 -5.08 31.55
CA ASN A 19 -14.95 -5.30 30.27
C ASN A 19 -15.75 -4.09 29.71
N ASN A 20 -15.79 -2.96 30.41
CA ASN A 20 -16.59 -1.78 30.10
C ASN A 20 -15.83 -0.45 30.28
N LYS A 21 -14.48 -0.43 30.35
CA LYS A 21 -13.76 0.85 30.47
C LYS A 21 -13.63 1.55 29.11
N PRO A 22 -13.86 2.87 29.06
CA PRO A 22 -14.09 3.54 27.80
C PRO A 22 -12.78 4.19 27.35
N TYR A 23 -12.26 3.73 26.20
CA TYR A 23 -11.25 4.35 25.32
C TYR A 23 -9.91 4.86 25.91
N CYS A 24 -8.81 4.60 25.21
CA CYS A 24 -7.47 5.08 25.52
C CYS A 24 -6.76 5.56 24.24
N VAL A 25 -6.10 6.71 24.35
CA VAL A 25 -5.15 7.20 23.34
C VAL A 25 -3.79 7.29 24.00
N VAL A 26 -2.77 6.68 23.41
CA VAL A 26 -1.38 6.90 23.80
C VAL A 26 -0.79 7.94 22.85
N PHE A 27 -0.46 9.10 23.41
CA PHE A 27 0.24 10.20 22.74
C PHE A 27 1.70 10.18 23.18
N GLU A 28 2.65 9.88 22.28
CA GLU A 28 4.14 10.03 22.37
C GLU A 28 4.88 9.59 23.66
N SER A 29 4.21 9.29 24.76
CA SER A 29 4.73 9.34 26.14
C SER A 29 4.33 8.12 26.98
N ASP A 30 3.86 7.04 26.35
CA ASP A 30 3.35 5.80 26.98
C ASP A 30 2.28 6.02 28.08
N THR A 31 1.79 7.26 28.20
CA THR A 31 0.83 7.68 29.20
C THR A 31 -0.55 7.48 28.63
N VAL A 32 -1.33 6.63 29.29
CA VAL A 32 -2.71 6.33 28.91
C VAL A 32 -3.63 7.36 29.55
N GLN A 33 -4.43 8.08 28.75
CA GLN A 33 -5.50 8.93 29.26
C GLN A 33 -6.87 8.42 28.78
N MET A 34 -7.87 8.38 29.66
CA MET A 34 -9.27 8.08 29.32
C MET A 34 -10.11 9.37 29.29
N LYS A 35 -10.50 9.85 28.10
CA LYS A 35 -11.39 11.03 27.91
C LYS A 35 -12.32 10.79 26.72
N LYS A 36 -13.49 11.42 26.64
CA LYS A 36 -14.34 11.33 25.42
C LYS A 36 -13.81 12.16 24.26
N GLU A 37 -13.06 13.20 24.60
CA GLU A 37 -12.56 14.21 23.68
C GLU A 37 -11.14 14.56 24.12
N TRP A 38 -10.22 14.53 23.16
CA TRP A 38 -8.84 14.96 23.34
C TRP A 38 -8.58 16.20 22.51
N ASP A 39 -8.05 17.24 23.14
CA ASP A 39 -7.63 18.45 22.46
C ASP A 39 -6.10 18.56 22.46
N PHE A 40 -5.49 18.22 21.33
CA PHE A 40 -4.05 18.36 21.10
C PHE A 40 -3.71 19.62 20.29
N SER A 41 -4.65 20.54 20.07
CA SER A 41 -4.47 21.71 19.20
C SER A 41 -3.36 22.66 19.65
N PHE A 42 -2.97 22.60 20.92
CA PHE A 42 -1.92 23.41 21.54
C PHE A 42 -0.53 22.80 21.48
N ILE A 43 -0.41 21.52 21.09
CA ILE A 43 0.88 20.83 21.03
C ILE A 43 1.58 21.21 19.72
N PRO A 44 2.82 21.72 19.73
CA PRO A 44 3.54 22.09 18.52
C PRO A 44 4.29 20.89 17.94
N THR A 45 3.57 19.93 17.35
CA THR A 45 4.18 18.77 16.67
C THR A 45 3.83 18.73 15.18
N ILE A 46 4.75 18.20 14.37
CA ILE A 46 4.64 18.06 12.90
C ILE A 46 4.25 16.63 12.51
N GLU A 47 4.66 15.65 13.32
CA GLU A 47 4.39 14.23 13.12
C GLU A 47 3.79 13.69 14.40
N LEU A 48 2.75 12.84 14.29
CA LEU A 48 2.06 12.30 15.44
C LEU A 48 1.70 10.85 15.19
N THR A 49 2.10 9.98 16.13
CA THR A 49 1.60 8.61 16.19
C THR A 49 0.58 8.49 17.32
N LEU A 50 -0.62 8.03 16.98
CA LEU A 50 -1.68 7.73 17.93
C LEU A 50 -1.89 6.22 17.99
N ARG A 51 -1.72 5.64 19.18
CA ARG A 51 -2.17 4.26 19.45
C ARG A 51 -3.56 4.31 20.06
N LEU A 52 -4.50 3.68 19.39
CA LEU A 52 -5.91 3.76 19.69
C LEU A 52 -6.41 2.49 20.38
N PHE A 53 -7.22 2.68 21.42
CA PHE A 53 -7.94 1.63 22.11
C PHE A 53 -9.34 2.14 22.41
N GLY A 54 -10.37 1.32 22.24
CA GLY A 54 -11.71 1.70 22.66
C GLY A 54 -12.80 0.83 22.06
N ASN A 55 -13.91 0.75 22.79
CA ASN A 55 -15.14 0.05 22.41
C ASN A 55 -16.36 0.99 22.37
N CYS A 56 -16.12 2.31 22.42
CA CYS A 56 -17.14 3.35 22.26
C CYS A 56 -16.61 4.46 21.33
N PRO A 57 -17.47 5.21 20.61
CA PRO A 57 -17.08 6.38 19.82
C PRO A 57 -16.47 7.52 20.66
N TYR A 58 -15.46 8.20 20.11
CA TYR A 58 -14.78 9.35 20.72
C TYR A 58 -14.16 10.28 19.66
N SER A 59 -13.68 11.45 20.09
CA SER A 59 -13.13 12.47 19.17
C SER A 59 -11.74 12.98 19.58
N ILE A 60 -10.94 13.37 18.59
CA ILE A 60 -9.60 13.93 18.78
C ILE A 60 -9.44 15.18 17.93
N ILE A 61 -9.08 16.29 18.55
CA ILE A 61 -8.64 17.52 17.87
C ILE A 61 -7.13 17.45 17.70
N LEU A 62 -6.68 17.40 16.45
CA LEU A 62 -5.27 17.24 16.11
C LEU A 62 -4.47 18.55 16.29
N PRO A 63 -3.14 18.46 16.48
CA PRO A 63 -2.25 19.62 16.52
C PRO A 63 -2.38 20.52 15.28
N LYS A 64 -2.36 21.85 15.47
CA LYS A 64 -2.48 22.81 14.37
C LYS A 64 -1.30 22.78 13.40
N THR A 65 -0.13 22.36 13.86
CA THR A 65 1.10 22.25 13.07
C THR A 65 1.29 20.88 12.43
N LEU A 66 0.32 19.96 12.60
CA LEU A 66 0.47 18.57 12.17
C LEU A 66 0.51 18.48 10.64
N VAL A 67 1.52 17.78 10.14
CA VAL A 67 1.69 17.45 8.73
C VAL A 67 1.40 15.97 8.47
N LYS A 68 1.81 15.09 9.39
CA LYS A 68 1.70 13.64 9.25
C LYS A 68 1.03 13.00 10.47
N LEU A 69 0.10 12.07 10.22
CA LEU A 69 -0.56 11.29 11.27
C LEU A 69 -0.40 9.80 11.01
N THR A 70 0.12 9.08 12.00
CA THR A 70 0.09 7.62 12.03
C THR A 70 -0.95 7.16 13.04
N ILE A 71 -1.85 6.28 12.61
CA ILE A 71 -2.87 5.67 13.45
C ILE A 71 -2.53 4.19 13.58
N GLU A 72 -2.19 3.79 14.80
CA GLU A 72 -1.85 2.41 15.16
C GLU A 72 -2.96 1.80 16.03
N MET A 73 -3.29 0.54 15.78
CA MET A 73 -4.07 -0.27 16.71
C MET A 73 -3.21 -1.41 17.25
N TRP A 74 -3.29 -1.63 18.56
CA TRP A 74 -2.45 -2.59 19.29
C TRP A 74 -3.23 -3.77 19.87
N HIS A 75 -4.52 -3.91 19.55
CA HIS A 75 -5.38 -4.90 20.19
C HIS A 75 -6.15 -5.75 19.19
N GLU A 76 -6.08 -7.08 19.39
CA GLU A 76 -6.69 -8.09 18.53
C GLU A 76 -8.13 -8.43 18.93
N ASP A 77 -8.50 -8.31 20.21
CA ASP A 77 -9.82 -8.71 20.70
C ASP A 77 -10.76 -7.50 20.92
N GLY A 78 -11.61 -7.18 19.95
CA GLY A 78 -12.68 -6.20 20.13
C GLY A 78 -13.16 -5.55 18.84
N GLN A 79 -14.27 -4.80 18.94
CA GLN A 79 -14.71 -3.95 17.84
C GLN A 79 -13.72 -2.79 17.70
N VAL A 80 -13.13 -2.65 16.52
CA VAL A 80 -12.26 -1.52 16.18
C VAL A 80 -13.09 -0.26 16.04
N ILE A 81 -12.68 0.81 16.72
CA ILE A 81 -13.32 2.12 16.60
C ILE A 81 -12.25 3.15 16.31
N ILE A 82 -12.35 3.79 15.14
CA ILE A 82 -11.55 4.95 14.78
C ILE A 82 -12.25 6.21 15.30
N PRO A 83 -11.54 7.12 15.99
CA PRO A 83 -12.12 8.35 16.47
C PRO A 83 -12.52 9.29 15.34
N GLN A 84 -13.46 10.16 15.66
CA GLN A 84 -13.70 11.33 14.84
C GLN A 84 -12.56 12.33 15.02
N PHE A 85 -11.83 12.59 13.95
CA PHE A 85 -10.76 13.58 13.95
C PHE A 85 -11.25 14.97 13.54
N THR A 86 -10.79 15.99 14.27
CA THR A 86 -10.77 17.37 13.80
C THR A 86 -9.36 17.66 13.30
N TYR A 87 -9.20 17.64 11.97
CA TYR A 87 -7.93 17.90 11.29
C TYR A 87 -7.55 19.38 11.34
N PRO A 88 -6.25 19.72 11.28
CA PRO A 88 -5.83 21.11 11.12
C PRO A 88 -6.28 21.64 9.75
N GLU A 89 -6.65 22.92 9.70
CA GLU A 89 -7.22 23.55 8.49
C GLU A 89 -6.23 23.62 7.31
N THR A 90 -4.93 23.58 7.59
CA THR A 90 -3.87 23.67 6.58
C THR A 90 -2.69 22.78 6.96
N GLY A 91 -1.87 22.40 5.98
CA GLY A 91 -0.58 21.76 6.21
C GLY A 91 -0.60 20.25 6.41
N PHE A 92 -1.73 19.64 6.76
CA PHE A 92 -1.87 18.20 6.89
C PHE A 92 -1.90 17.49 5.54
N LYS A 93 -0.94 16.58 5.32
CA LYS A 93 -0.62 16.01 4.01
C LYS A 93 -0.63 14.49 3.97
N GLU A 94 -0.29 13.84 5.09
CA GLU A 94 0.01 12.41 5.11
C GLU A 94 -0.76 11.72 6.22
N ILE A 95 -1.37 10.59 5.91
CA ILE A 95 -2.00 9.72 6.90
C ILE A 95 -1.61 8.26 6.67
N THR A 96 -1.22 7.60 7.75
CA THR A 96 -0.84 6.19 7.77
C THR A 96 -1.76 5.44 8.71
N PHE A 97 -2.35 4.36 8.22
CA PHE A 97 -3.05 3.36 9.03
C PHE A 97 -2.13 2.17 9.22
N SER A 98 -1.95 1.73 10.46
CA SER A 98 -1.03 0.64 10.79
C SER A 98 -1.65 -0.36 11.75
N SER A 99 -1.53 -1.65 11.42
CA SER A 99 -1.92 -2.79 12.28
C SER A 99 -3.42 -2.81 12.65
N ILE A 100 -4.27 -2.17 11.85
CA ILE A 100 -5.71 -2.13 12.09
C ILE A 100 -6.38 -3.32 11.40
N GLN A 101 -6.72 -4.35 12.17
CA GLN A 101 -7.39 -5.55 11.69
C GLN A 101 -8.85 -5.56 12.13
N SER A 102 -9.78 -5.41 11.18
CA SER A 102 -11.22 -5.38 11.46
C SER A 102 -11.98 -6.37 10.59
N ASN A 103 -13.00 -7.01 11.18
CA ASN A 103 -13.96 -7.83 10.42
C ASN A 103 -15.02 -6.97 9.73
N ASP A 104 -15.32 -5.80 10.28
CA ASP A 104 -16.29 -4.86 9.75
C ASP A 104 -15.59 -3.72 8.98
N GLN A 105 -16.29 -3.11 8.02
CA GLN A 105 -15.80 -1.93 7.32
C GLN A 105 -15.70 -0.73 8.26
N ILE A 106 -14.54 -0.08 8.24
CA ILE A 106 -14.25 1.13 9.02
C ILE A 106 -14.15 2.30 8.07
N GLU A 107 -15.13 3.18 8.13
CA GLU A 107 -15.13 4.43 7.37
C GLU A 107 -14.38 5.53 8.12
N VAL A 108 -13.41 6.16 7.45
CA VAL A 108 -12.60 7.26 7.99
C VAL A 108 -12.67 8.44 7.04
N THR A 109 -13.24 9.55 7.50
CA THR A 109 -13.28 10.80 6.74
C THR A 109 -11.90 11.45 6.74
N ILE A 110 -11.34 11.69 5.54
CA ILE A 110 -10.01 12.31 5.37
C ILE A 110 -10.17 13.74 4.85
N PRO A 111 -9.34 14.73 5.25
CA PRO A 111 -9.44 16.07 4.69
C PRO A 111 -8.86 16.13 3.27
N GLN A 112 -9.37 17.05 2.44
CA GLN A 112 -8.95 17.21 1.04
C GLN A 112 -7.46 17.57 0.85
N THR A 113 -6.78 18.01 1.92
CA THR A 113 -5.37 18.42 1.88
C THR A 113 -4.40 17.24 1.88
N VAL A 114 -4.88 16.04 2.23
CA VAL A 114 -4.07 14.82 2.22
C VAL A 114 -3.74 14.46 0.77
N ASN A 115 -2.46 14.21 0.52
CA ASN A 115 -1.93 13.80 -0.77
C ASN A 115 -1.16 12.48 -0.70
N SER A 116 -0.94 11.93 0.49
CA SER A 116 -0.34 10.61 0.71
C SER A 116 -1.16 9.80 1.71
N ILE A 117 -1.47 8.54 1.35
CA ILE A 117 -2.13 7.58 2.24
C ILE A 117 -1.32 6.29 2.26
N SER A 118 -1.05 5.75 3.45
CA SER A 118 -0.43 4.44 3.62
C SER A 118 -1.34 3.50 4.41
N PHE A 119 -1.48 2.26 3.93
CA PHE A 119 -2.12 1.15 4.65
C PHE A 119 -1.06 0.09 4.94
N LEU A 120 -0.74 -0.11 6.22
CA LEU A 120 0.30 -1.03 6.67
C LEU A 120 -0.31 -2.12 7.54
N THR A 121 -0.31 -3.37 7.08
CA THR A 121 -0.91 -4.52 7.76
C THR A 121 -2.32 -4.20 8.27
N CYS A 122 -3.18 -3.71 7.36
CA CYS A 122 -4.53 -3.25 7.67
C CYS A 122 -5.61 -4.10 6.97
N CYS A 123 -6.79 -4.17 7.56
CA CYS A 123 -7.96 -4.83 6.96
C CYS A 123 -9.22 -3.97 7.09
N ASN A 124 -10.00 -3.87 6.00
CA ASN A 124 -11.32 -3.24 5.96
C ASN A 124 -11.37 -1.73 6.29
N ILE A 125 -10.36 -0.95 5.90
CA ILE A 125 -10.35 0.51 6.09
C ILE A 125 -10.81 1.24 4.82
N ILE A 126 -11.78 2.14 4.96
CA ILE A 126 -12.33 2.93 3.86
C ILE A 126 -12.09 4.41 4.16
N CYS A 127 -11.20 5.04 3.40
CA CYS A 127 -11.00 6.49 3.43
C CYS A 127 -12.03 7.19 2.54
N ILE A 128 -12.78 8.15 3.09
CA ILE A 128 -13.86 8.83 2.39
C ILE A 128 -13.59 10.34 2.31
N ASN A 129 -13.52 10.86 1.09
CA ASN A 129 -13.64 12.29 0.80
C ASN A 129 -13.90 12.50 -0.70
N GLU A 130 -14.97 13.21 -1.04
CA GLU A 130 -15.42 13.39 -2.44
C GLU A 130 -14.36 14.04 -3.35
N PHE A 131 -13.56 14.97 -2.83
CA PHE A 131 -12.67 15.84 -3.60
C PHE A 131 -11.19 15.53 -3.40
N LEU A 132 -10.86 14.45 -2.70
CA LEU A 132 -9.48 14.09 -2.38
C LEU A 132 -8.67 13.78 -3.64
N GLN A 133 -7.50 14.39 -3.77
CA GLN A 133 -6.54 14.15 -4.83
C GLN A 133 -5.28 13.54 -4.22
N ILE A 134 -5.12 12.23 -4.38
CA ILE A 134 -3.98 11.50 -3.84
C ILE A 134 -2.85 11.51 -4.87
N ASN A 135 -1.67 11.89 -4.43
CA ASN A 135 -0.46 11.81 -5.22
C ASN A 135 0.26 10.47 -5.04
N SER A 136 0.40 10.03 -3.78
CA SER A 136 1.14 8.81 -3.42
C SER A 136 0.26 7.89 -2.58
N LEU A 137 0.30 6.59 -2.88
CA LEU A 137 -0.43 5.56 -2.18
C LEU A 137 0.50 4.39 -1.88
N GLU A 138 0.55 3.97 -0.62
CA GLU A 138 1.32 2.82 -0.17
C GLU A 138 0.38 1.76 0.45
N VAL A 139 0.57 0.51 0.06
CA VAL A 139 -0.18 -0.62 0.61
C VAL A 139 0.79 -1.76 0.91
N THR A 140 0.86 -2.16 2.18
CA THR A 140 1.74 -3.23 2.66
C THR A 140 0.92 -4.25 3.43
N GLU A 141 0.95 -5.53 3.02
CA GLU A 141 0.30 -6.65 3.72
C GLU A 141 -1.16 -6.35 4.16
N SER A 142 -1.89 -5.59 3.36
CA SER A 142 -3.21 -5.07 3.71
C SER A 142 -4.28 -5.67 2.80
N ASN A 143 -5.51 -5.79 3.30
CA ASN A 143 -6.62 -6.35 2.55
C ASN A 143 -7.90 -5.49 2.70
N LYS A 144 -8.75 -5.45 1.68
CA LYS A 144 -10.05 -4.73 1.69
C LYS A 144 -9.95 -3.24 2.06
N CYS A 145 -8.80 -2.60 1.81
CA CYS A 145 -8.64 -1.17 1.98
C CYS A 145 -9.16 -0.41 0.75
N CYS A 146 -9.75 0.76 0.97
CA CYS A 146 -10.37 1.54 -0.08
C CYS A 146 -10.16 3.03 0.14
N VAL A 147 -9.98 3.77 -0.96
CA VAL A 147 -10.11 5.22 -1.00
C VAL A 147 -11.26 5.56 -1.94
N GLN A 148 -12.31 6.18 -1.40
CA GLN A 148 -13.48 6.62 -2.14
C GLN A 148 -13.43 8.14 -2.37
N SER A 149 -12.97 8.54 -3.55
CA SER A 149 -13.00 9.93 -4.04
C SER A 149 -13.48 9.97 -5.51
N LYS A 150 -13.95 11.13 -5.97
CA LYS A 150 -14.22 11.37 -7.40
C LYS A 150 -12.95 11.53 -8.22
N HIS A 151 -11.87 12.00 -7.60
CA HIS A 151 -10.63 12.35 -8.30
C HIS A 151 -9.57 11.27 -8.24
N SER A 152 -9.45 10.54 -7.13
CA SER A 152 -8.53 9.41 -6.96
C SER A 152 -9.28 8.22 -6.38
N GLN A 153 -8.97 6.99 -6.80
CA GLN A 153 -9.63 5.80 -6.27
C GLN A 153 -8.63 4.68 -6.02
N LEU A 154 -8.82 3.98 -4.91
CA LEU A 154 -8.28 2.66 -4.63
C LEU A 154 -9.46 1.78 -4.23
N ILE A 155 -9.64 0.65 -4.89
CA ILE A 155 -10.58 -0.38 -4.47
C ILE A 155 -9.81 -1.69 -4.42
N MET A 156 -9.56 -2.21 -3.22
CA MET A 156 -8.91 -3.50 -3.03
C MET A 156 -9.94 -4.53 -2.58
N SER A 157 -9.94 -5.68 -3.26
CA SER A 157 -10.71 -6.86 -2.91
C SER A 157 -9.77 -8.04 -2.64
N ASP A 158 -10.31 -9.21 -2.35
CA ASP A 158 -9.51 -10.41 -2.10
C ASP A 158 -8.70 -10.85 -3.35
N ASN A 159 -9.13 -10.50 -4.57
CA ASN A 159 -8.51 -11.00 -5.81
C ASN A 159 -8.07 -9.91 -6.78
N GLU A 160 -8.53 -8.67 -6.59
CA GLU A 160 -8.37 -7.59 -7.56
C GLU A 160 -8.10 -6.27 -6.84
N LEU A 161 -7.20 -5.48 -7.42
CA LEU A 161 -6.86 -4.14 -6.98
C LEU A 161 -7.09 -3.15 -8.12
N PHE A 162 -8.01 -2.21 -7.92
CA PHE A 162 -8.31 -1.12 -8.88
C PHE A 162 -7.74 0.21 -8.39
N ILE A 163 -6.94 0.85 -9.24
CA ILE A 163 -6.29 2.15 -8.98
C ILE A 163 -6.71 3.16 -10.04
N LYS A 164 -7.06 4.37 -9.64
CA LYS A 164 -7.36 5.46 -10.57
C LYS A 164 -6.76 6.78 -10.14
N ASN A 165 -6.10 7.45 -11.08
CA ASN A 165 -5.55 8.81 -10.96
C ASN A 165 -4.66 8.99 -9.71
N ILE A 166 -3.64 8.15 -9.59
CA ILE A 166 -2.62 8.19 -8.53
C ILE A 166 -1.26 8.26 -9.22
N ASN A 167 -0.42 9.24 -8.87
CA ASN A 167 0.86 9.40 -9.56
C ASN A 167 1.84 8.29 -9.17
N GLU A 168 1.93 7.96 -7.89
CA GLU A 168 2.85 6.97 -7.34
C GLU A 168 2.07 5.93 -6.53
N PHE A 169 2.23 4.66 -6.91
CA PHE A 169 1.66 3.53 -6.20
C PHE A 169 2.79 2.59 -5.76
N ILE A 170 2.82 2.28 -4.48
CA ILE A 170 3.79 1.36 -3.89
C ILE A 170 3.02 0.26 -3.17
N CYS A 171 3.36 -0.98 -3.49
CA CYS A 171 2.70 -2.17 -2.99
C CYS A 171 3.75 -3.16 -2.51
N PHE A 172 3.65 -3.61 -1.26
CA PHE A 172 4.54 -4.61 -0.68
C PHE A 172 3.77 -5.83 -0.16
N ALA A 173 4.25 -7.02 -0.54
CA ALA A 173 3.77 -8.31 -0.07
C ALA A 173 2.24 -8.49 -0.18
N LEU A 174 1.64 -8.07 -1.31
CA LEU A 174 0.24 -8.35 -1.60
C LEU A 174 0.10 -9.60 -2.47
N ALA A 175 -0.64 -10.59 -1.97
CA ALA A 175 -1.04 -11.78 -2.71
C ALA A 175 -2.31 -11.52 -3.54
N ILE A 176 -2.21 -10.58 -4.50
CA ILE A 176 -3.28 -10.23 -5.43
C ILE A 176 -2.82 -10.57 -6.84
N ASP A 177 -3.67 -11.27 -7.60
CA ASP A 177 -3.33 -11.71 -8.95
C ASP A 177 -3.64 -10.66 -10.02
N HIS A 178 -4.58 -9.75 -9.76
CA HIS A 178 -5.09 -8.83 -10.78
C HIS A 178 -5.00 -7.37 -10.33
N TYR A 179 -4.19 -6.59 -11.05
CA TYR A 179 -4.02 -5.15 -10.86
C TYR A 179 -4.64 -4.41 -12.05
N GLN A 180 -5.71 -3.66 -11.81
CA GLN A 180 -6.30 -2.77 -12.79
C GLN A 180 -5.92 -1.32 -12.47
N SER A 181 -5.39 -0.58 -13.44
CA SER A 181 -5.02 0.82 -13.25
C SER A 181 -5.45 1.76 -14.38
N ASP A 182 -5.91 2.95 -14.00
CA ASP A 182 -6.27 4.06 -14.89
C ASP A 182 -5.50 5.33 -14.48
N ASN A 183 -4.58 5.79 -15.33
CA ASN A 183 -3.69 6.94 -15.09
C ASN A 183 -2.84 6.80 -13.82
N VAL A 184 -2.02 5.74 -13.76
CA VAL A 184 -0.94 5.59 -12.78
C VAL A 184 0.39 5.87 -13.46
N LYS A 185 1.21 6.79 -12.94
CA LYS A 185 2.50 7.10 -13.59
C LYS A 185 3.57 6.11 -13.17
N MET A 186 3.67 5.83 -11.87
CA MET A 186 4.69 4.96 -11.32
C MET A 186 4.04 3.93 -10.42
N ALA A 187 4.38 2.66 -10.64
CA ALA A 187 3.93 1.55 -9.82
C ALA A 187 5.16 0.73 -9.40
N SER A 188 5.26 0.43 -8.10
CA SER A 188 6.21 -0.53 -7.54
C SER A 188 5.43 -1.61 -6.82
N ILE A 189 5.55 -2.86 -7.28
CA ILE A 189 4.76 -3.99 -6.80
C ILE A 189 5.71 -5.10 -6.37
N THR A 190 5.70 -5.41 -5.09
CA THR A 190 6.30 -6.63 -4.54
C THR A 190 5.21 -7.64 -4.24
N THR A 191 5.33 -8.85 -4.77
CA THR A 191 4.31 -9.90 -4.65
C THR A 191 4.94 -11.28 -4.52
N SER A 192 4.28 -12.18 -3.80
CA SER A 192 4.64 -13.60 -3.73
C SER A 192 4.09 -14.42 -4.92
N ASN A 193 3.39 -13.77 -5.87
CA ASN A 193 2.89 -14.41 -7.09
C ASN A 193 3.79 -14.05 -8.27
N GLN A 194 4.39 -15.04 -8.93
CA GLN A 194 5.25 -14.78 -10.08
C GLN A 194 4.48 -14.27 -11.30
N ALA A 195 3.22 -14.69 -11.44
CA ALA A 195 2.32 -14.22 -12.49
C ALA A 195 1.27 -13.31 -11.86
N ILE A 196 1.36 -12.03 -12.21
CA ILE A 196 0.30 -11.06 -11.96
C ILE A 196 -0.19 -10.51 -13.30
N HIS A 197 -1.48 -10.21 -13.36
CA HIS A 197 -2.10 -9.57 -14.50
C HIS A 197 -2.21 -8.07 -14.24
N ILE A 198 -1.66 -7.26 -15.15
CA ILE A 198 -1.69 -5.80 -15.05
C ILE A 198 -2.53 -5.25 -16.20
N ASP A 199 -3.78 -4.88 -15.90
CA ASP A 199 -4.67 -4.21 -16.83
C ASP A 199 -4.49 -2.69 -16.71
N SER A 200 -3.67 -2.13 -17.61
CA SER A 200 -3.50 -0.69 -17.71
C SER A 200 -3.33 -0.26 -19.16
N LYS A 201 -3.63 1.01 -19.43
CA LYS A 201 -3.28 1.62 -20.73
C LYS A 201 -1.88 2.22 -20.72
N HIS A 202 -1.45 2.77 -19.58
CA HIS A 202 -0.21 3.52 -19.49
C HIS A 202 0.30 3.58 -18.05
N ILE A 203 1.56 3.19 -17.88
CA ILE A 203 2.36 3.34 -16.67
C ILE A 203 3.74 3.81 -17.14
N ASP A 204 4.22 4.97 -16.72
CA ASP A 204 5.55 5.46 -17.16
C ASP A 204 6.68 4.55 -16.65
N SER A 205 6.62 4.17 -15.37
CA SER A 205 7.62 3.32 -14.72
C SER A 205 6.97 2.22 -13.88
N LEU A 206 7.37 0.98 -14.13
CA LEU A 206 6.90 -0.19 -13.41
C LEU A 206 8.09 -0.90 -12.77
N SER A 207 8.03 -1.13 -11.46
CA SER A 207 8.97 -2.00 -10.74
C SER A 207 8.21 -3.20 -10.22
N LEU A 208 8.65 -4.40 -10.59
CA LEU A 208 8.08 -5.66 -10.14
C LEU A 208 9.14 -6.44 -9.37
N ALA A 209 8.82 -6.80 -8.14
CA ALA A 209 9.67 -7.63 -7.30
C ALA A 209 8.92 -8.89 -6.89
N PHE A 210 9.57 -10.03 -7.09
CA PHE A 210 9.08 -11.29 -6.56
C PHE A 210 9.61 -11.50 -5.14
N ASP A 211 8.69 -11.68 -4.18
CA ASP A 211 9.03 -12.04 -2.81
C ASP A 211 8.93 -13.56 -2.61
N ALA A 212 10.10 -14.20 -2.49
CA ALA A 212 10.22 -15.63 -2.25
C ALA A 212 10.21 -15.99 -0.75
N SER A 213 9.97 -15.04 0.16
CA SER A 213 10.03 -15.24 1.62
C SER A 213 9.13 -16.38 2.11
N ASP A 214 7.99 -16.60 1.46
CA ASP A 214 7.03 -17.66 1.78
C ASP A 214 7.30 -19.02 1.11
N ILE A 215 8.28 -19.11 0.20
CA ILE A 215 8.59 -20.35 -0.53
C ILE A 215 9.67 -21.12 0.21
N SER A 216 9.27 -22.18 0.93
CA SER A 216 10.17 -23.00 1.74
C SER A 216 11.19 -23.82 0.93
N ASP A 217 10.94 -24.03 -0.37
CA ASP A 217 11.83 -24.74 -1.29
C ASP A 217 11.82 -24.05 -2.67
N THR A 218 12.93 -23.40 -3.04
CA THR A 218 13.10 -22.70 -4.33
C THR A 218 13.03 -23.64 -5.56
N ASN A 219 13.00 -24.95 -5.35
CA ASN A 219 12.92 -25.95 -6.42
C ASN A 219 11.50 -26.17 -6.97
N ASP A 220 10.46 -25.64 -6.31
CA ASP A 220 9.05 -25.73 -6.73
C ASP A 220 8.56 -24.44 -7.43
N ILE A 221 9.49 -23.56 -7.83
CA ILE A 221 9.15 -22.38 -8.63
C ILE A 221 8.65 -22.82 -10.01
N GLU A 222 7.34 -22.73 -10.23
CA GLU A 222 6.72 -23.00 -11.52
C GLU A 222 7.20 -22.00 -12.58
N SER A 223 7.31 -22.47 -13.83
CA SER A 223 7.67 -21.57 -14.93
C SER A 223 6.53 -20.61 -15.20
N THR A 224 6.85 -19.32 -15.21
CA THR A 224 5.86 -18.27 -15.33
C THR A 224 5.98 -17.52 -16.65
N HIS A 225 4.84 -17.08 -17.20
CA HIS A 225 4.78 -16.21 -18.38
C HIS A 225 3.96 -14.97 -18.07
N MET A 226 4.51 -13.80 -18.37
CA MET A 226 3.84 -12.50 -18.21
C MET A 226 3.86 -11.73 -19.52
N ASP A 227 2.68 -11.32 -19.97
CA ASP A 227 2.51 -10.49 -21.15
C ASP A 227 2.24 -9.03 -20.76
N LEU A 228 3.16 -8.14 -21.14
CA LEU A 228 3.08 -6.70 -20.88
C LEU A 228 2.83 -5.90 -22.17
N THR A 229 2.49 -6.56 -23.28
CA THR A 229 2.41 -5.93 -24.62
C THR A 229 1.43 -4.77 -24.68
N GLU A 230 0.30 -4.86 -23.98
CA GLU A 230 -0.75 -3.82 -24.00
C GLU A 230 -0.38 -2.58 -23.17
N LEU A 231 0.70 -2.62 -22.40
CA LEU A 231 1.16 -1.48 -21.60
C LEU A 231 1.95 -0.49 -22.44
N THR A 232 1.63 0.80 -22.32
CA THR A 232 2.58 1.86 -22.67
C THR A 232 3.51 2.11 -21.49
N LEU A 233 4.78 1.67 -21.59
CA LEU A 233 5.76 1.65 -20.50
C LEU A 233 7.13 2.16 -20.95
N ASN A 234 7.70 3.14 -20.23
CA ASN A 234 9.03 3.69 -20.56
C ASN A 234 10.16 2.98 -19.78
N SER A 235 9.89 2.58 -18.54
CA SER A 235 10.88 1.95 -17.65
C SER A 235 10.31 0.72 -16.95
N LEU A 236 11.03 -0.39 -17.01
CA LEU A 236 10.70 -1.63 -16.31
C LEU A 236 11.87 -2.05 -15.41
N GLU A 237 11.56 -2.34 -14.16
CA GLU A 237 12.48 -3.00 -13.23
C GLU A 237 11.91 -4.36 -12.83
N LEU A 238 12.72 -5.41 -12.90
CA LEU A 238 12.38 -6.76 -12.48
C LEU A 238 13.38 -7.22 -11.42
N THR A 239 12.88 -7.63 -10.26
CA THR A 239 13.69 -8.11 -9.14
C THR A 239 13.27 -9.50 -8.68
N GLY A 240 14.23 -10.40 -8.50
CA GLY A 240 14.02 -11.70 -7.84
C GLY A 240 13.28 -12.76 -8.66
N TYR A 241 12.96 -12.52 -9.93
CA TYR A 241 12.26 -13.49 -10.78
C TYR A 241 13.17 -14.67 -11.19
N GLU A 242 12.61 -15.87 -11.13
CA GLU A 242 13.27 -17.12 -11.53
C GLU A 242 12.41 -17.92 -12.54
N ASN A 243 13.05 -18.60 -13.50
CA ASN A 243 12.40 -19.47 -14.51
C ASN A 243 11.19 -18.84 -15.23
N SER A 244 11.25 -17.52 -15.44
CA SER A 244 10.13 -16.70 -15.90
C SER A 244 10.37 -16.15 -17.29
N SER A 245 9.29 -15.92 -18.03
CA SER A 245 9.29 -15.30 -19.34
C SER A 245 8.41 -14.06 -19.37
N PHE A 246 8.90 -13.00 -20.03
CA PHE A 246 8.20 -11.73 -20.19
C PHE A 246 8.12 -11.34 -21.65
N VAL A 247 6.92 -10.96 -22.10
CA VAL A 247 6.73 -10.24 -23.36
C VAL A 247 6.73 -8.76 -23.05
N LEU A 248 7.76 -8.05 -23.51
CA LEU A 248 8.00 -6.64 -23.20
C LEU A 248 7.20 -5.72 -24.13
N PRO A 249 6.69 -4.58 -23.63
CA PRO A 249 6.04 -3.58 -24.46
C PRO A 249 7.04 -2.92 -25.42
N ASN A 250 6.57 -2.57 -26.61
CA ASN A 250 7.41 -1.97 -27.64
C ASN A 250 7.92 -0.56 -27.29
N THR A 251 7.25 0.14 -26.36
CA THR A 251 7.59 1.49 -25.91
C THR A 251 8.74 1.55 -24.92
N LEU A 252 9.19 0.40 -24.40
CA LEU A 252 10.22 0.31 -23.37
C LEU A 252 11.55 0.94 -23.80
N SER A 253 12.10 1.83 -22.97
CA SER A 253 13.41 2.46 -23.20
C SER A 253 14.45 2.12 -22.12
N THR A 254 14.00 1.73 -20.92
CA THR A 254 14.89 1.35 -19.81
C THR A 254 14.46 0.03 -19.21
N LEU A 255 15.41 -0.89 -19.02
CA LEU A 255 15.21 -2.17 -18.36
C LEU A 255 16.28 -2.38 -17.28
N THR A 256 15.83 -2.58 -16.04
CA THR A 256 16.70 -2.94 -14.90
C THR A 256 16.35 -4.34 -14.43
N LEU A 257 17.37 -5.22 -14.34
CA LEU A 257 17.21 -6.59 -13.87
C LEU A 257 18.09 -6.81 -12.64
N SER A 258 17.48 -7.20 -11.52
CA SER A 258 18.18 -7.35 -10.25
C SER A 258 17.91 -8.73 -9.65
N TYR A 259 18.95 -9.48 -9.27
CA TYR A 259 18.82 -10.76 -8.57
C TYR A 259 17.96 -11.83 -9.30
N CYS A 260 17.89 -11.78 -10.64
CA CYS A 260 17.06 -12.67 -11.44
C CYS A 260 17.82 -13.90 -11.96
N LYS A 261 17.10 -15.00 -12.21
CA LYS A 261 17.67 -16.28 -12.70
C LYS A 261 16.82 -16.90 -13.81
N SER A 262 17.47 -17.34 -14.90
CA SER A 262 16.77 -17.98 -16.03
C SER A 262 15.58 -17.17 -16.55
N LEU A 263 15.82 -15.90 -16.89
CA LEU A 263 14.80 -15.02 -17.48
C LEU A 263 14.83 -15.08 -19.01
N TRP A 264 13.65 -15.23 -19.62
CA TRP A 264 13.43 -15.10 -21.06
C TRP A 264 12.60 -13.86 -21.38
N LEU A 265 13.22 -12.87 -22.01
CA LEU A 265 12.58 -11.62 -22.40
C LEU A 265 12.39 -11.61 -23.91
N SER A 266 11.21 -11.22 -24.38
CA SER A 266 10.89 -11.18 -25.81
C SER A 266 10.09 -9.94 -26.17
N THR A 267 10.07 -9.56 -27.45
CA THR A 267 9.22 -8.50 -27.98
C THR A 267 8.45 -9.04 -29.19
N LEU A 268 7.15 -8.76 -29.30
CA LEU A 268 6.32 -9.25 -30.41
C LEU A 268 6.53 -8.43 -31.69
N THR A 269 6.70 -7.12 -31.56
CA THR A 269 6.77 -6.17 -32.69
C THR A 269 8.15 -5.54 -32.87
N GLY A 270 9.11 -5.87 -32.00
CA GLY A 270 10.34 -5.09 -31.82
C GLY A 270 10.12 -3.81 -30.99
N LEU A 271 11.21 -3.24 -30.47
CA LEU A 271 11.19 -2.00 -29.68
C LEU A 271 11.16 -0.76 -30.58
N GLU A 272 10.36 0.23 -30.20
CA GLU A 272 10.29 1.54 -30.85
C GLU A 272 11.51 2.41 -30.50
N ASN A 273 12.09 2.17 -29.32
CA ASN A 273 13.19 2.94 -28.74
C ASN A 273 14.47 2.10 -28.63
N GLU A 274 15.61 2.79 -28.51
CA GLU A 274 16.84 2.15 -28.02
C GLU A 274 16.63 1.75 -26.56
N LEU A 275 16.95 0.50 -26.23
CA LEU A 275 16.77 -0.06 -24.89
C LEU A 275 18.08 0.01 -24.12
N ASP A 276 18.10 0.81 -23.06
CA ASP A 276 19.16 0.76 -22.06
C ASP A 276 18.88 -0.39 -21.09
N VAL A 277 19.86 -1.28 -20.91
CA VAL A 277 19.73 -2.48 -20.07
C VAL A 277 20.79 -2.45 -18.98
N SER A 278 20.34 -2.44 -17.72
CA SER A 278 21.19 -2.59 -16.55
C SER A 278 20.90 -3.91 -15.84
N THR A 279 21.95 -4.57 -15.35
CA THR A 279 21.84 -5.86 -14.66
C THR A 279 22.67 -5.88 -13.40
N GLU A 280 22.08 -6.35 -12.30
CA GLU A 280 22.75 -6.59 -11.03
C GLU A 280 22.49 -8.02 -10.57
N CYS A 281 23.55 -8.75 -10.19
CA CYS A 281 23.45 -10.07 -9.56
C CYS A 281 22.58 -11.11 -10.30
N CYS A 282 22.50 -11.03 -11.64
CA CYS A 282 21.73 -11.96 -12.47
C CYS A 282 22.60 -13.11 -13.01
N GLU A 283 22.06 -14.33 -13.05
CA GLU A 283 22.81 -15.52 -13.53
C GLU A 283 22.64 -15.77 -15.04
N LYS A 284 21.39 -15.81 -15.52
CA LYS A 284 21.04 -16.10 -16.93
C LYS A 284 19.83 -15.27 -17.35
N CYS A 285 20.04 -14.28 -18.22
CA CYS A 285 18.99 -13.50 -18.84
C CYS A 285 19.16 -13.53 -20.36
N MET A 286 18.11 -13.94 -21.07
CA MET A 286 18.09 -13.99 -22.54
C MET A 286 17.06 -12.98 -23.05
N LEU A 287 17.51 -11.96 -23.78
CA LEU A 287 16.65 -11.03 -24.49
C LEU A 287 16.60 -11.40 -25.97
N ASN A 288 15.43 -11.82 -26.45
CA ASN A 288 15.18 -12.05 -27.86
C ASN A 288 14.46 -10.85 -28.47
N ASN A 289 15.23 -9.96 -29.08
CA ASN A 289 14.74 -8.77 -29.79
C ASN A 289 14.62 -9.01 -31.31
N SER A 290 14.62 -10.28 -31.75
CA SER A 290 14.28 -10.59 -33.14
C SER A 290 12.76 -10.66 -33.22
N LEU A 291 12.15 -10.01 -34.23
CA LEU A 291 10.82 -10.34 -34.71
C LEU A 291 10.78 -11.86 -34.89
N LEU A 292 10.30 -12.59 -33.88
CA LEU A 292 10.27 -14.03 -33.96
C LEU A 292 9.29 -14.37 -35.09
N PRO A 293 9.68 -15.20 -36.07
CA PRO A 293 8.72 -15.73 -37.02
C PRO A 293 7.61 -16.42 -36.24
N SER A 294 6.37 -16.23 -36.68
CA SER A 294 5.08 -16.56 -36.06
C SER A 294 4.87 -17.99 -35.54
N ASP A 295 5.88 -18.85 -35.60
CA ASP A 295 5.79 -20.29 -35.38
C ASP A 295 6.73 -20.75 -34.24
N SER A 296 6.99 -19.90 -33.23
CA SER A 296 7.56 -20.35 -31.95
C SER A 296 6.51 -21.17 -31.18
N PRO A 297 6.84 -22.36 -30.66
CA PRO A 297 5.91 -23.18 -29.87
C PRO A 297 5.81 -22.73 -28.39
N TYR A 298 6.40 -21.58 -28.06
CA TYR A 298 6.14 -20.81 -26.84
C TYR A 298 5.61 -19.45 -27.26
#